data_AF-A0A844M4N2-F1
#
_entry.id   AF-A0A844M4N2-F1
#
_cell.length_a   1.000
_cell.length_b   1.000
_cell.length_c   1.000
_cell.angle_alpha   90.00
_cell.angle_beta   90.00
_cell.angle_gamma   90.00
#
_symmetry.space_group_name_H-M   'P 1'
#
loop_
_entity.id
_entity.type
_entity.pdbx_description
1 polymer ?
#
loop_
_entity_poly.entity_id
_entity_poly.type
_entity_poly.pdbx_seq_one_letter_code
_entity_poly.pdbx_strand_id
1 'polypeptide(L)' 'MFSPWQLPLPLEEYAMSRVVVYFYNGRWTPIKYCFLEKAIELYYKSLFSSHEVILFPPDLDPNSFSDTA' A
#
# COMPACT_ATOMS: atom_id res chain seq x y z
N MET A 1 20.92 -12.38 4.17
CA MET A 1 20.99 -11.39 3.08
C MET A 1 19.60 -10.81 2.92
N PHE A 2 19.42 -9.52 3.18
CA PHE A 2 18.16 -8.85 2.86
C PHE A 2 18.08 -8.72 1.34
N SER A 3 16.97 -9.17 0.76
CA SER A 3 16.71 -8.94 -0.67
C SER A 3 16.73 -7.42 -0.92
N PRO A 4 17.28 -6.93 -2.04
CA PRO A 4 17.13 -5.51 -2.42
C PRO A 4 15.65 -5.09 -2.57
N TRP A 5 14.73 -6.06 -2.64
CA TRP A 5 13.29 -5.87 -2.63
C TRP A 5 12.65 -5.93 -1.22
N GLN A 6 13.44 -6.24 -0.18
CA GLN A 6 13.06 -6.03 1.21
C GLN A 6 13.50 -4.62 1.60
N LEU A 7 12.68 -3.65 1.19
CA LEU A 7 12.83 -2.27 1.64
C LEU A 7 12.86 -2.26 3.17
N PRO A 8 13.92 -1.74 3.82
CA PRO A 8 13.86 -1.44 5.24
C PRO A 8 12.68 -0.50 5.48
N LEU A 9 12.10 -0.55 6.69
CA LEU A 9 11.04 0.38 7.06
C LEU A 9 11.45 1.81 6.68
N PRO A 10 10.49 2.65 6.25
CA PRO A 10 10.82 3.93 5.66
C PRO A 10 11.71 4.72 6.61
N LEU A 11 12.75 5.37 6.06
CA LEU A 11 13.52 6.37 6.81
C LEU A 11 12.53 7.35 7.46
N GLU A 12 12.86 7.86 8.64
CA GLU A 12 11.98 8.70 9.49
C GLU A 12 11.28 9.84 8.70
N GLU A 13 11.97 10.36 7.67
CA GLU A 13 11.47 11.36 6.71
C GLU A 13 10.19 10.93 5.96
N TYR A 14 10.03 9.65 5.66
CA TYR A 14 8.88 9.11 4.93
C TYR A 14 7.77 8.59 5.86
N ALA A 15 8.01 8.47 7.18
CA ALA A 15 7.00 8.00 8.12
C ALA A 15 5.75 8.90 8.13
N MET A 16 5.94 10.21 7.95
CA MET A 16 4.84 11.18 7.83
C MET A 16 4.23 11.29 6.43
N SER A 17 4.70 10.50 5.46
CA SER A 17 4.08 10.47 4.12
C SER A 17 2.69 9.87 4.21
N ARG A 18 1.72 10.55 3.59
CA ARG A 18 0.35 10.03 3.47
C ARG A 18 0.29 9.06 2.32
N VAL A 19 -0.44 7.96 2.53
CA VAL A 19 -0.73 6.94 1.53
C VAL A 19 -2.18 6.51 1.63
N VAL A 20 -2.66 5.84 0.59
CA VAL A 20 -3.98 5.23 0.53
C VAL A 20 -3.83 3.73 0.51
N VAL A 21 -4.56 3.11 1.43
CA VAL A 21 -4.68 1.67 1.53
C VAL A 21 -5.83 1.24 0.62
N TYR A 22 -5.53 0.43 -0.39
CA TYR A 22 -6.52 -0.15 -1.29
C TYR A 22 -6.71 -1.64 -1.00
N PHE A 23 -7.93 -2.10 -1.22
CA PHE A 23 -8.28 -3.52 -1.21
C PHE A 23 -8.81 -3.95 -2.57
N TYR A 24 -8.40 -5.14 -3.00
CA TYR A 24 -8.83 -5.71 -4.27
C TYR A 24 -9.97 -6.71 -4.08
N ASN A 25 -11.09 -6.46 -4.76
CA ASN A 25 -12.21 -7.39 -4.85
C ASN A 25 -12.93 -7.21 -6.19
N GLY A 26 -12.23 -7.52 -7.28
CA GLY A 26 -12.67 -7.29 -8.66
C GLY A 26 -12.48 -5.85 -9.17
N ARG A 27 -12.29 -4.89 -8.26
CA ARG A 27 -11.80 -3.53 -8.52
C ARG A 27 -10.99 -3.02 -7.33
N TRP A 28 -10.12 -2.03 -7.54
CA TRP A 28 -9.39 -1.41 -6.43
C TRP A 28 -10.30 -0.45 -5.67
N THR A 29 -10.58 -0.76 -4.40
CA THR A 29 -11.41 0.09 -3.56
C THR A 29 -10.54 0.77 -2.49
N PRO A 30 -10.52 2.11 -2.41
CA PRO A 30 -9.80 2.79 -1.35
C PRO A 30 -10.49 2.53 -0.01
N ILE A 31 -9.76 2.03 0.96
CA ILE A 31 -10.28 1.74 2.31
C ILE A 31 -10.02 2.91 3.24
N LYS A 32 -8.78 3.44 3.22
CA LYS A 32 -8.32 4.38 4.23
C LYS A 32 -7.12 5.21 3.77
N TYR A 33 -7.14 6.50 4.13
CA TYR A 33 -5.98 7.38 4.10
C TYR A 33 -5.27 7.33 5.44
N CYS A 34 -3.97 7.04 5.45
CA CYS A 34 -3.15 7.09 6.67
C CYS A 34 -1.68 7.35 6.37
N PHE A 35 -0.88 7.50 7.43
CA PHE A 35 0.58 7.57 7.30
C PHE A 35 1.17 6.23 6.87
N LEU A 36 2.30 6.29 6.17
CA LEU A 36 2.99 5.14 5.60
C LEU A 36 3.32 4.07 6.66
N GLU A 37 3.78 4.48 7.84
CA GLU A 37 4.05 3.55 8.94
C GLU A 37 2.82 2.72 9.32
N LYS A 38 1.66 3.37 9.45
CA LYS A 38 0.39 2.70 9.79
C LYS A 38 -0.09 1.80 8.66
N ALA A 39 0.12 2.23 7.42
CA ALA A 39 -0.23 1.46 6.24
C ALA A 39 0.60 0.18 6.11
N ILE A 40 1.90 0.25 6.43
CA ILE A 40 2.78 -0.92 6.48
C ILE A 40 2.32 -1.90 7.57
N GLU A 41 1.96 -1.40 8.75
CA GLU A 41 1.41 -2.24 9.82
C GLU A 41 0.14 -2.99 9.35
N LEU A 42 -0.75 -2.29 8.61
CA LEU A 42 -1.96 -2.89 8.05
C LEU A 42 -1.65 -3.95 6.98
N TYR A 43 -0.66 -3.70 6.12
CA TYR A 43 -0.20 -4.68 5.12
C TYR A 43 0.32 -5.96 5.79
N TYR A 44 1.17 -5.84 6.81
CA TYR A 44 1.65 -7.02 7.53
C TYR A 44 0.53 -7.78 8.23
N LYS A 45 -0.47 -7.09 8.78
CA LYS A 45 -1.66 -7.74 9.35
C LYS A 45 -2.50 -8.44 8.29
N SER A 46 -2.62 -7.87 7.09
CA SER A 46 -3.40 -8.47 6.01
C SER A 46 -2.75 -9.72 5.42
N LEU A 47 -1.42 -9.87 5.50
CA LEU A 47 -0.71 -11.11 5.10
C LEU A 47 -1.17 -12.35 5.88
N PHE A 48 -1.64 -12.16 7.12
CA PHE A 48 -2.21 -13.25 7.93
C PHE A 48 -3.72 -13.43 7.69
N SER A 49 -4.30 -12.66 6.77
CA SER A 49 -5.70 -12.73 6.37
C SER A 49 -5.79 -13.13 4.89
N SER A 50 -6.97 -13.59 4.45
CA SER A 50 -7.23 -13.88 3.03
C SER A 50 -7.41 -12.63 2.15
N HIS A 51 -7.06 -11.44 2.63
CA HIS A 51 -7.34 -10.17 1.96
C HIS A 51 -6.04 -9.55 1.42
N GLU A 52 -6.02 -9.28 0.13
CA GLU A 52 -4.93 -8.57 -0.52
C GLU A 52 -5.09 -7.06 -0.36
N VAL A 53 -4.15 -6.46 0.36
CA VAL A 53 -4.09 -5.02 0.59
C VAL A 53 -2.85 -4.48 -0.09
N ILE A 54 -2.99 -3.39 -0.84
CA ILE A 54 -1.87 -2.71 -1.52
C ILE A 54 -1.88 -1.22 -1.15
N LEU A 55 -0.68 -0.66 -1.03
CA LEU A 55 -0.46 0.74 -0.68
C LEU A 55 -0.13 1.55 -1.93
N PHE A 56 -0.82 2.66 -2.13
CA PHE A 56 -0.57 3.59 -3.22
C PHE A 56 -0.39 5.02 -2.68
N PRO A 57 0.35 5.89 -3.39
CA PRO A 57 0.33 7.32 -3.14
C PRO A 57 -1.10 7.88 -3.22
N PRO A 58 -1.41 8.95 -2.48
CA PRO A 58 -2.76 9.51 -2.42
C PRO A 58 -3.23 10.12 -3.75
N ASP A 59 -2.29 10.51 -4.59
CA ASP A 59 -2.54 11.13 -5.89
C ASP A 59 -2.62 10.09 -7.03
N LEU A 60 -2.54 8.79 -6.69
CA LEU A 60 -2.57 7.69 -7.65
C LEU A 60 -3.82 6.83 -7.46
N ASP A 61 -4.69 6.82 -8.47
CA ASP A 61 -5.84 5.91 -8.52
C ASP A 61 -5.48 4.65 -9.33
N PRO A 62 -5.39 3.48 -8.69
CA PRO A 62 -5.05 2.25 -9.37
C PRO A 62 -6.13 1.74 -10.34
N ASN A 63 -7.37 2.25 -10.28
CA ASN A 63 -8.37 1.93 -11.31
C ASN A 63 -8.12 2.68 -12.62
N SER A 64 -7.31 3.74 -12.60
CA SER A 64 -6.93 4.49 -13.80
C SER A 64 -5.84 3.81 -14.63
N PHE A 65 -5.30 2.66 -14.17
CA PHE A 65 -4.31 1.86 -14.92
C PHE A 65 -4.89 1.12 -16.14
N SER A 66 -6.04 1.54 -16.67
CA SER A 66 -6.69 0.87 -17.79
C SER A 66 -5.81 0.89 -19.06
N ASP A 67 -5.26 -0.28 -19.35
CA ASP A 67 -4.79 -0.87 -20.63
C ASP A 67 -4.16 0.08 -21.66
N THR A 68 -2.84 0.28 -21.55
CA THR A 68 -2.01 0.23 -22.78
C THR A 68 -1.49 -1.19 -22.92
N ALA A 69 -2.25 -2.01 -23.65
CA ALA A 69 -1.76 -3.22 -24.31
C ALA A 69 -0.76 -2.86 -25.42
#